data_AF-A0A945VV19-F1
#
_entry.id   AF-A0A945VV19-F1
#
_cell.length_a   1.000
_cell.length_b   1.000
_cell.length_c   1.000
_cell.angle_alpha   90.00
_cell.angle_beta   90.00
_cell.angle_gamma   90.00
#
_symmetry.space_group_name_H-M   'P 1'
#
loop_
_entity.id
_entity.type
_entity.pdbx_description
1 polymer ?
#
loop_
_entity_poly.entity_id
_entity_poly.type
_entity_poly.pdbx_seq_one_letter_code
_entity_poly.pdbx_strand_id
1 'polypeptide(L)'
;KNGFDSGLAAKRESSSIWTEENGTIKRIDGGDIPRKYKEQTFVGAKGLCCVTHPEFIREGLLLGTRIGIFELDNPYSSIEVREQQDLRFAERFIDIWEEEQNK
;
A
#
# COMPACT_ATOMS: atom_id res chain seq x y z
N LYS A 1 10.26 -3.19 -24.95
CA LYS A 1 11.00 -3.89 -23.89
C LYS A 1 11.07 -2.94 -22.70
N ASN A 2 10.16 -3.05 -21.71
CA ASN A 2 10.12 -2.31 -20.42
C ASN A 2 8.84 -2.67 -19.63
N GLY A 3 8.36 -3.91 -19.72
CA GLY A 3 7.19 -4.35 -18.94
C GLY A 3 7.59 -4.68 -17.50
N PHE A 4 6.64 -4.54 -16.58
CA PHE A 4 6.75 -5.06 -15.22
C PHE A 4 6.31 -6.52 -15.19
N ASP A 5 6.82 -7.27 -14.22
CA ASP A 5 6.41 -8.64 -13.96
C ASP A 5 5.11 -8.67 -13.12
N SER A 6 4.95 -7.64 -12.26
CA SER A 6 3.74 -7.38 -11.49
C SER A 6 3.46 -5.88 -11.37
N GLY A 7 2.19 -5.51 -11.27
CA GLY A 7 1.72 -4.19 -10.85
C GLY A 7 1.08 -4.27 -9.46
N LEU A 8 1.40 -3.32 -8.58
CA LEU A 8 0.89 -3.26 -7.21
C LEU A 8 0.36 -1.85 -6.90
N ALA A 9 -0.87 -1.77 -6.41
CA ALA A 9 -1.36 -0.54 -5.80
C ALA A 9 -0.60 -0.27 -4.49
N ALA A 10 -0.08 0.93 -4.30
CA ALA A 10 0.64 1.28 -3.08
C ALA A 10 0.48 2.76 -2.71
N LYS A 11 0.51 3.05 -1.42
CA LYS A 11 0.48 4.42 -0.90
C LYS A 11 1.89 4.87 -0.57
N ARG A 12 2.25 6.09 -0.98
CA ARG A 12 3.53 6.70 -0.59
C ARG A 12 3.56 6.95 0.92
N GLU A 13 4.64 6.52 1.55
CA GLU A 13 4.88 6.69 3.00
C GLU A 13 6.09 7.58 3.23
N SER A 14 5.94 8.52 4.17
CA SER A 14 6.98 9.48 4.57
C SER A 14 7.22 9.54 6.08
N SER A 15 6.43 8.79 6.84
CA SER A 15 6.54 8.60 8.28
C SER A 15 7.80 7.80 8.64
N SER A 16 8.15 7.80 9.92
CA SER A 16 9.28 7.00 10.42
C SER A 16 8.91 5.51 10.40
N ILE A 17 9.76 4.68 9.81
CA ILE A 17 9.50 3.26 9.64
C ILE A 17 10.49 2.49 10.52
N TRP A 18 9.94 1.63 11.37
CA TRP A 18 10.68 0.82 12.31
C TRP A 18 10.36 -0.65 12.08
N THR A 19 11.34 -1.50 12.30
CA THR A 19 11.20 -2.96 12.29
C THR A 19 11.66 -3.52 13.63
N GLU A 20 11.06 -4.61 14.06
CA GLU A 20 11.48 -5.37 15.22
C GLU A 20 11.96 -6.75 14.78
N GLU A 21 13.20 -7.09 15.14
CA GLU A 21 13.80 -8.38 14.82
C GLU A 21 14.49 -8.91 16.08
N ASN A 22 14.05 -10.08 16.56
CA ASN A 22 14.60 -10.73 17.77
C ASN A 22 14.67 -9.77 18.99
N GLY A 23 13.62 -8.97 19.20
CA GLY A 23 13.53 -7.99 20.30
C GLY A 23 14.37 -6.73 20.10
N THR A 24 15.01 -6.56 18.94
CA THR A 24 15.77 -5.35 18.59
C THR A 24 14.94 -4.47 17.67
N ILE A 25 14.67 -3.24 18.10
CA ILE A 25 14.02 -2.22 17.28
C ILE A 25 15.08 -1.53 16.41
N LYS A 26 14.89 -1.55 15.10
CA LYS A 26 15.75 -0.88 14.11
C LYS A 26 14.93 0.06 13.25
N ARG A 27 15.46 1.24 12.98
CA ARG A 27 14.88 2.18 12.01
C ARG A 27 15.31 1.78 10.60
N ILE A 28 14.38 1.80 9.65
CA ILE A 28 14.65 1.40 8.25
C ILE A 28 14.29 2.48 7.22
N ASP A 29 13.69 3.61 7.62
CA ASP A 29 13.56 4.78 6.76
C ASP A 29 14.82 5.68 6.80
N GLY A 30 14.86 6.68 5.91
CA GLY A 30 15.97 7.62 5.77
C GLY A 30 16.17 8.61 6.94
N GLY A 31 15.59 8.37 8.12
CA GLY A 31 15.81 9.23 9.28
C GLY A 31 14.97 10.51 9.32
N ASP A 32 15.43 11.49 10.10
CA ASP A 32 14.73 12.76 10.35
C ASP A 32 15.06 13.81 9.29
N ILE A 33 14.83 13.43 8.04
CA ILE A 33 15.00 14.29 6.86
C ILE A 33 13.61 14.87 6.49
N PRO A 34 13.53 16.15 6.06
CA PRO A 34 12.27 16.72 5.57
C PRO A 34 11.63 15.86 4.47
N ARG A 35 10.29 15.72 4.50
CA ARG A 35 9.54 14.85 3.58
C ARG A 35 9.92 15.01 2.11
N LYS A 36 10.17 16.24 1.65
CA LYS A 36 10.57 16.56 0.26
C LYS A 36 11.91 15.95 -0.18
N TYR A 37 12.75 15.55 0.77
CA TYR A 37 14.07 14.98 0.52
C TYR A 37 14.19 13.53 0.98
N LYS A 38 13.14 12.94 1.54
CA LYS A 38 13.13 11.52 1.91
C LYS A 38 13.07 10.66 0.65
N GLU A 39 13.80 9.54 0.67
CA GLU A 39 13.61 8.49 -0.33
C GLU A 39 12.18 7.98 -0.32
N GLN A 40 11.71 7.58 -1.50
CA GLN A 40 10.33 7.17 -1.68
C GLN A 40 10.10 5.78 -1.10
N THR A 41 9.35 5.70 0.01
CA THR A 41 8.86 4.42 0.54
C THR A 41 7.39 4.25 0.17
N PHE A 42 6.98 3.00 -0.04
CA PHE A 42 5.61 2.67 -0.42
C PHE A 42 5.06 1.56 0.47
N VAL A 43 3.81 1.70 0.90
CA VAL A 43 3.04 0.68 1.62
C VAL A 43 2.11 0.02 0.61
N GLY A 44 2.35 -1.26 0.32
CA GLY A 44 1.57 -2.02 -0.67
C GLY A 44 0.14 -2.31 -0.19
N ALA A 45 -0.84 -1.99 -1.03
CA ALA A 45 -2.27 -2.22 -0.83
C ALA A 45 -2.75 -3.41 -1.67
N LYS A 46 -2.17 -4.59 -1.43
CA LYS A 46 -2.46 -5.81 -2.21
C LYS A 46 -3.95 -6.22 -2.21
N GLY A 47 -4.69 -5.86 -1.16
CA GLY A 47 -6.13 -6.11 -1.07
C GLY A 47 -6.97 -5.23 -2.00
N LEU A 48 -6.42 -4.11 -2.46
CA LEU A 48 -7.08 -3.22 -3.41
C LEU A 48 -6.81 -3.64 -4.86
N CYS A 49 -5.53 -3.79 -5.22
CA CYS A 49 -5.17 -4.25 -6.56
C CYS A 49 -3.76 -4.85 -6.61
N CYS A 50 -3.66 -6.02 -7.24
CA CYS A 50 -2.42 -6.67 -7.60
C CYS A 50 -2.61 -7.37 -8.95
N VAL A 51 -1.77 -7.06 -9.93
CA VAL A 51 -1.75 -7.71 -11.24
C VAL A 51 -0.41 -8.42 -11.38
N THR A 52 -0.42 -9.71 -11.68
CA THR A 52 0.81 -10.50 -11.83
C THR A 52 0.67 -11.56 -12.90
N HIS A 53 1.79 -12.00 -13.47
CA HIS A 53 1.80 -13.13 -14.39
C HIS A 53 1.46 -14.44 -13.67
N PRO A 54 0.66 -15.34 -14.28
CA PRO A 54 0.27 -16.61 -13.66
C PRO A 54 1.43 -17.53 -13.26
N GLU A 55 2.61 -17.37 -13.87
CA GLU A 55 3.81 -18.14 -13.52
C GLU A 55 4.24 -17.93 -12.07
N PHE A 56 4.23 -16.70 -11.55
CA PHE A 56 4.59 -16.40 -10.17
C PHE A 56 3.63 -17.08 -9.19
N ILE A 57 2.32 -17.03 -9.47
CA ILE A 57 1.30 -17.68 -8.66
C ILE A 57 1.53 -19.20 -8.61
N ARG A 58 1.87 -19.83 -9.74
CA ARG A 58 2.17 -21.27 -9.81
C ARG A 58 3.41 -21.66 -9.01
N GLU A 59 4.34 -20.73 -8.81
CA GLU A 59 5.54 -20.91 -7.99
C GLU A 59 5.32 -20.54 -6.51
N GLY A 60 4.09 -20.15 -6.12
CA GLY A 60 3.75 -19.74 -4.77
C GLY A 60 4.17 -18.29 -4.42
N LEU A 61 4.52 -17.50 -5.43
CA LEU A 61 4.89 -16.09 -5.30
C LEU A 61 3.70 -15.19 -5.65
N LEU A 62 3.47 -14.14 -4.87
CA LEU A 62 2.45 -13.13 -5.20
C LEU A 62 2.94 -12.13 -6.25
N LEU A 63 4.24 -11.82 -6.25
CA LEU A 63 4.84 -10.78 -7.07
C LEU A 63 6.10 -11.31 -7.75
N GLY A 64 6.32 -10.88 -8.99
CA GLY A 64 7.58 -11.05 -9.69
C GLY A 64 8.65 -10.06 -9.22
N THR A 65 9.81 -10.08 -9.86
CA THR A 65 10.96 -9.27 -9.44
C THR A 65 10.80 -7.79 -9.81
N ARG A 66 10.33 -7.49 -11.03
CA ARG A 66 10.14 -6.12 -11.50
C ARG A 66 8.74 -5.65 -11.19
N ILE A 67 8.61 -4.91 -10.09
CA ILE A 67 7.33 -4.41 -9.60
C ILE A 67 7.10 -2.99 -10.13
N GLY A 68 5.97 -2.78 -10.80
CA GLY A 68 5.42 -1.46 -11.09
C GLY A 68 4.50 -1.02 -9.97
N ILE A 69 4.64 0.22 -9.51
CA ILE A 69 3.77 0.80 -8.48
C ILE A 69 2.73 1.69 -9.12
N PHE A 70 1.46 1.46 -8.79
CA PHE A 70 0.38 2.41 -9.00
C PHE A 70 0.15 3.17 -7.70
N GLU A 71 0.51 4.45 -7.67
CA GLU A 71 0.40 5.28 -6.46
C GLU A 71 -1.06 5.63 -6.19
N LEU A 72 -1.51 5.34 -4.96
CA LEU A 72 -2.84 5.68 -4.49
C LEU A 72 -2.87 7.12 -3.98
N ASP A 73 -3.74 7.94 -4.57
CA ASP A 73 -3.99 9.33 -4.20
C ASP A 73 -5.32 9.53 -3.46
N ASN A 74 -6.27 8.60 -3.60
CA ASN A 74 -7.56 8.66 -2.92
C ASN A 74 -7.41 8.38 -1.40
N PRO A 75 -7.90 9.28 -0.53
CA PRO A 75 -7.74 9.18 0.93
C PRO A 75 -8.41 7.95 1.56
N TYR A 76 -9.46 7.40 0.94
CA TYR A 76 -10.19 6.24 1.44
C TYR A 76 -9.53 4.90 1.09
N SER A 77 -8.55 4.90 0.18
CA SER A 77 -7.88 3.66 -0.30
C SER A 77 -7.12 2.89 0.78
N SER A 78 -6.84 3.52 1.93
CA SER A 78 -6.18 2.89 3.07
C SER A 78 -7.15 2.33 4.12
N ILE A 79 -8.46 2.47 3.94
CA ILE A 79 -9.45 1.88 4.85
C ILE A 79 -9.50 0.38 4.58
N GLU A 80 -9.18 -0.42 5.60
CA GLU A 80 -9.26 -1.87 5.55
C GLU A 80 -10.19 -2.35 6.66
N VAL A 81 -11.19 -3.17 6.31
CA VAL A 81 -12.15 -3.71 7.26
C VAL A 81 -11.67 -5.08 7.71
N ARG A 82 -11.14 -5.18 8.92
CA ARG A 82 -10.64 -6.44 9.51
C ARG A 82 -11.52 -6.91 10.66
N GLU A 83 -12.06 -5.96 11.42
CA GLU A 83 -12.89 -6.23 12.59
C GLU A 83 -14.21 -5.46 12.55
N GLN A 84 -15.11 -5.80 13.46
CA GLN A 84 -16.44 -5.19 13.50
C GLN A 84 -16.41 -3.69 13.79
N GLN A 85 -15.35 -3.20 14.46
CA GLN A 85 -15.18 -1.76 14.66
C GLN A 85 -14.80 -1.03 13.36
N ASP A 86 -13.95 -1.64 12.53
CA ASP A 86 -13.57 -1.08 11.22
C ASP A 86 -14.79 -0.98 10.31
N LEU A 87 -15.67 -2.00 10.36
CA LEU A 87 -16.92 -2.00 9.58
C LEU A 87 -17.80 -0.80 9.95
N ARG A 88 -18.03 -0.58 11.26
CA ARG A 88 -18.82 0.58 11.73
C ARG A 88 -18.22 1.91 11.33
N PHE A 89 -16.89 1.99 11.24
CA PHE A 89 -16.21 3.19 10.76
C PHE A 89 -16.41 3.35 9.26
N ALA A 90 -16.17 2.31 8.46
CA ALA A 90 -16.32 2.30 7.01
C ALA A 90 -17.75 2.65 6.56
N GLU A 91 -18.78 2.14 7.25
CA GLU A 91 -20.18 2.49 7.01
C GLU A 91 -20.44 4.00 7.05
N ARG A 92 -19.70 4.76 7.87
CA ARG A 92 -19.86 6.22 7.95
C ARG A 92 -19.19 6.98 6.80
N PHE A 93 -18.19 6.37 6.15
CA PHE A 93 -17.46 6.99 5.05
C PHE A 93 -18.01 6.58 3.69
N ILE A 94 -18.71 5.45 3.59
CA ILE A 94 -19.22 4.96 2.30
C ILE A 94 -20.22 5.94 1.70
N ASP A 95 -21.12 6.50 2.52
CA ASP A 95 -22.10 7.51 2.10
C ASP A 95 -21.39 8.77 1.56
N ILE A 96 -20.36 9.24 2.26
CA ILE A 96 -19.57 10.41 1.86
C ILE A 96 -18.84 10.13 0.53
N TRP A 97 -18.25 8.94 0.40
CA TRP A 97 -17.55 8.54 -0.82
C TRP A 97 -18.50 8.47 -2.02
N GLU A 98 -19.70 7.89 -1.86
CA GLU A 98 -20.72 7.83 -2.91
C GLU A 98 -21.17 9.23 -3.36
N GLU A 99 -21.36 10.16 -2.42
CA GLU A 99 -21.68 11.56 -2.75
C GLU A 99 -20.58 12.26 -3.54
N GLU A 100 -19.31 11.97 -3.25
CA GLU A 100 -18.16 12.55 -3.97
C GLU A 100 -17.99 11.99 -5.38
N GLN A 101 -18.35 10.73 -5.64
CA GLN A 101 -18.27 10.13 -6.98
C GLN A 101 -19.39 10.60 -7.93
N ASN A 102 -20.51 11.06 -7.38
CA ASN A 102 -21.70 11.49 -8.14
C ASN A 102 -21.75 13.01 -8.42
N LYS A 103 -20.70 13.75 -8.06
CA LYS A 103 -20.51 15.18 -8.37
C LYS A 103 -19.64 15.36 -9.61
#